data_AF-A0A858R6U2-F1
#
_entry.id   AF-A0A858R6U2-F1
#
_cell.length_a   1.000
_cell.length_b   1.000
_cell.length_c   1.000
_cell.angle_alpha   90.00
_cell.angle_beta   90.00
_cell.angle_gamma   90.00
#
_symmetry.space_group_name_H-M   'P 1'
#
loop_
_entity.id
_entity.type
_entity.pdbx_description
1 polymer ?
#
loop_
_entity_poly.entity_id
_entity_poly.type
_entity_poly.pdbx_seq_one_letter_code
_entity_poly.pdbx_strand_id
1 'polypeptide(L)' 'MGIETEEQLADAVREFNELRDAPDDSPQGKRRMELDAQIKMFYQIHAEDVRVAKPPR' A
#
# COMPACT_ATOMS: atom_id res chain seq x y z
N MET A 1 -2.13 -3.44 -11.49
CA MET A 1 -1.61 -2.06 -11.37
C MET A 1 -1.13 -1.93 -9.94
N GLY A 2 0.09 -1.45 -9.72
CA GLY A 2 0.64 -1.25 -8.38
C GLY A 2 0.76 0.24 -8.10
N ILE A 3 0.97 0.59 -6.83
CA ILE A 3 1.30 1.96 -6.44
C ILE A 3 2.76 2.21 -6.84
N GLU A 4 3.02 3.26 -7.61
CA GLU A 4 4.36 3.60 -8.12
C GLU A 4 4.85 4.97 -7.64
N THR A 5 3.96 5.78 -7.07
CA THR A 5 4.25 7.14 -6.63
C THR A 5 3.63 7.42 -5.26
N GLU A 6 4.20 8.41 -4.54
CA GLU A 6 3.67 8.83 -3.23
C GLU A 6 2.24 9.40 -3.32
N GLU A 7 1.87 10.03 -4.44
CA GLU A 7 0.50 10.51 -4.65
C GLU A 7 -0.49 9.33 -4.77
N GLN A 8 -0.12 8.29 -5.51
CA GLN A 8 -0.92 7.06 -5.58
C GLN A 8 -0.97 6.33 -4.24
N LEU A 9 0.10 6.38 -3.46
CA LEU A 9 0.11 5.85 -2.10
C LEU A 9 -0.89 6.60 -1.21
N ALA A 10 -0.87 7.93 -1.24
CA ALA A 10 -1.77 8.76 -0.44
C ALA A 10 -3.24 8.50 -0.80
N ASP A 11 -3.55 8.36 -2.08
CA ASP A 11 -4.90 8.03 -2.56
C ASP A 11 -5.32 6.62 -2.12
N ALA A 12 -4.45 5.62 -2.30
CA ALA A 12 -4.71 4.25 -1.88
C ALA A 12 -4.91 4.11 -0.36
N VAL A 13 -4.13 4.84 0.44
CA VAL A 13 -4.26 4.87 1.91
C VAL A 13 -5.56 5.56 2.33
N ARG A 14 -5.96 6.63 1.64
CA ARG A 14 -7.26 7.29 1.88
C ARG A 14 -8.40 6.32 1.59
N GLU A 15 -8.41 5.71 0.42
CA GLU A 15 -9.44 4.76 -0.02
C GLU A 15 -9.49 3.54 0.93
N PHE A 16 -8.35 3.02 1.36
CA PHE A 16 -8.27 1.95 2.36
C PHE A 16 -8.91 2.34 3.71
N ASN A 17 -8.72 3.58 4.17
CA ASN A 17 -9.33 4.06 5.41
C ASN A 17 -10.84 4.25 5.28
N GLU A 18 -11.33 4.71 4.13
CA GLU A 18 -12.77 4.83 3.87
C GLU A 18 -13.44 3.45 3.82
N LEU A 19 -12.74 2.46 3.27
CA LEU A 19 -13.21 1.07 3.21
C LEU A 19 -13.01 0.30 4.53
N ARG A 20 -12.48 0.93 5.58
CA ARG A 20 -12.18 0.25 6.86
C ARG A 20 -13.42 -0.32 7.54
N ASP A 21 -14.55 0.38 7.42
CA ASP A 21 -15.83 -0.04 8.01
C ASP A 21 -16.57 -1.07 7.14
N ALA A 22 -16.12 -1.29 5.90
CA ALA A 22 -16.77 -2.21 5.00
C ALA A 22 -16.58 -3.68 5.43
N PRO A 23 -17.63 -4.52 5.33
CA PRO A 23 -17.53 -5.94 5.64
C PRO A 23 -16.58 -6.66 4.67
N ASP A 24 -15.78 -7.59 5.19
CA ASP A 24 -14.84 -8.39 4.39
C ASP A 24 -15.49 -9.22 3.28
N ASP A 25 -16.73 -9.65 3.47
CA ASP A 25 -17.50 -10.43 2.49
C ASP A 25 -18.07 -9.56 1.34
N SER A 26 -17.98 -8.23 1.48
CA SER A 26 -18.48 -7.27 0.48
C SER A 26 -17.42 -6.96 -0.58
N PRO A 27 -17.81 -6.49 -1.79
CA PRO A 27 -16.86 -6.06 -2.82
C PRO A 27 -15.85 -5.03 -2.31
N GLN A 28 -16.29 -4.15 -1.40
CA GLN A 28 -15.45 -3.19 -0.71
C GLN A 28 -14.37 -3.85 0.18
N GLY A 29 -14.70 -4.95 0.87
CA GLY A 29 -13.75 -5.71 1.68
C GLY A 29 -12.65 -6.35 0.83
N LYS A 30 -13.01 -6.90 -0.33
CA LYS A 30 -12.02 -7.39 -1.31
C LYS A 30 -11.11 -6.25 -1.80
N ARG A 31 -11.70 -5.09 -2.13
CA ARG A 31 -10.94 -3.91 -2.55
C ARG A 31 -9.97 -3.42 -1.47
N ARG A 32 -10.41 -3.43 -0.21
CA ARG A 32 -9.57 -3.11 0.97
C ARG A 32 -8.36 -4.04 1.06
N MET A 33 -8.54 -5.34 0.86
CA MET A 33 -7.42 -6.30 0.86
C MET A 33 -6.46 -6.06 -0.31
N GLU A 34 -6.96 -5.73 -1.49
CA GLU A 34 -6.11 -5.38 -2.64
C GLU A 34 -5.31 -4.10 -2.39
N LEU A 35 -5.91 -3.08 -1.75
CA LEU A 35 -5.22 -1.84 -1.39
C LEU A 35 -4.16 -2.08 -0.32
N ASP A 36 -4.44 -2.88 0.71
CA ASP A 36 -3.46 -3.26 1.74
C ASP A 36 -2.21 -3.92 1.12
N ALA A 37 -2.42 -4.87 0.20
CA ALA A 37 -1.32 -5.56 -0.48
C ALA A 37 -0.47 -4.58 -1.30
N GLN A 38 -1.09 -3.68 -2.06
CA GLN A 38 -0.38 -2.68 -2.87
C GLN A 38 0.38 -1.67 -2.02
N ILE A 39 -0.22 -1.18 -0.93
CA ILE A 39 0.40 -0.26 0.02
C ILE A 39 1.64 -0.90 0.65
N LYS A 40 1.52 -2.16 1.11
CA LYS A 40 2.64 -2.92 1.68
C LYS A 40 3.75 -3.15 0.66
N MET A 41 3.42 -3.50 -0.59
CA MET A 41 4.40 -3.66 -1.65
C MET A 41 5.18 -2.37 -1.91
N PHE A 42 4.49 -1.22 -2.00
CA PHE A 42 5.14 0.08 -2.17
C PHE A 42 6.13 0.38 -1.04
N TYR A 43 5.70 0.19 0.22
CA TYR A 43 6.59 0.36 1.36
C TYR A 43 7.76 -0.63 1.37
N GLN A 44 7.55 -1.87 0.93
CA GLN A 44 8.62 -2.88 0.87
C GLN A 44 9.68 -2.49 -0.15
N ILE A 45 9.26 -2.10 -1.37
CA ILE A 45 10.15 -1.67 -2.45
C ILE A 45 10.95 -0.43 -2.02
N HIS A 46 10.29 0.58 -1.43
CA HIS A 46 10.98 1.79 -0.97
C HIS A 46 11.79 1.58 0.32
N ALA A 47 11.41 0.66 1.21
CA ALA A 47 12.22 0.31 2.37
C ALA A 47 13.50 -0.44 1.96
N GLU A 48 13.45 -1.24 0.90
CA GLU A 48 14.63 -1.87 0.29
C GLU A 48 15.56 -0.82 -0.35
N ASP A 49 15.00 0.19 -1.03
CA ASP A 49 15.78 1.31 -1.59
C ASP A 49 16.58 2.06 -0.50
N VAL A 50 15.96 2.33 0.65
CA VAL A 50 16.63 2.95 1.81
C VAL A 50 17.68 2.03 2.44
N ARG A 51 17.51 0.70 2.40
CA ARG A 51 18.50 -0.26 2.90
C ARG A 51 19.69 -0.41 1.96
N VAL A 52 19.49 -0.37 0.66
CA VAL A 52 20.58 -0.39 -0.35
C VAL A 52 21.45 0.86 -0.26
N ALA A 53 20.89 1.99 0.16
CA ALA A 53 21.62 3.24 0.35
C ALA A 53 22.59 3.28 1.56
N LYS A 54 22.62 2.26 2.43
CA LYS A 54 23.66 2.16 3.48
C LYS A 54 24.90 1.45 2.93
N PRO A 55 26.06 2.13 2.87
CA PRO A 55 27.29 1.45 2.47
C PRO A 55 27.61 0.37 3.51
N PRO A 56 28.09 -0.82 3.08
CA PRO A 56 28.59 -1.82 4.01
C PRO A 56 29.77 -1.22 4.77
N ARG A 57 29.71 -1.32 6.11
CA ARG A 57 30.84 -1.01 6.98
C ARG A 57 31.89 -2.11 6.92
#